data_AF-A0A2V5RMD6-F1
#
_entry.id   AF-A0A2V5RMD6-F1
#
_cell.length_a   1.000
_cell.length_b   1.000
_cell.length_c   1.000
_cell.angle_alpha   90.00
_cell.angle_beta   90.00
_cell.angle_gamma   90.00
#
_symmetry.space_group_name_H-M   'P 1'
#
loop_
_entity.id
_entity.type
_entity.pdbx_description
1 polymer ?
#
loop_
_entity_poly.entity_id
_entity_poly.type
_entity_poly.pdbx_seq_one_letter_code
_entity_poly.pdbx_strand_id
1 'polypeptide(L)'
;MKRAFTFVWVALLLSTACLAQESTPASSPMEPQRPPAGARAPSTPAQAVVPVPVPIAPPKPNGPVQRSLVRITNTAAEPDYKAPWNAGGLQRSVGAGFVIDGNR
;
A
#
# COMPACT_ATOMS: atom_id res chain seq x y z
N MET A 1 -25.92 -24.04 -35.85
CA MET A 1 -24.74 -24.62 -35.16
C MET A 1 -23.71 -23.58 -34.71
N LYS A 2 -23.27 -22.65 -35.57
CA LYS A 2 -22.25 -21.64 -35.22
C LYS A 2 -22.62 -20.74 -34.02
N ARG A 3 -23.88 -20.29 -33.95
CA ARG A 3 -24.39 -19.41 -32.88
C ARG A 3 -24.38 -20.08 -31.49
N ALA A 4 -24.73 -21.36 -31.41
CA ALA A 4 -24.68 -22.12 -30.15
C ALA A 4 -23.23 -22.25 -29.64
N PHE A 5 -22.28 -22.45 -30.56
CA PHE A 5 -20.85 -22.48 -30.23
C PHE A 5 -20.36 -21.14 -29.67
N THR A 6 -20.81 -20.02 -30.24
CA THR A 6 -20.49 -18.68 -29.75
C THR A 6 -21.02 -18.45 -28.34
N PHE A 7 -22.26 -18.85 -28.05
CA PHE A 7 -22.85 -18.70 -26.71
C PHE A 7 -22.12 -19.54 -25.66
N VAL A 8 -21.71 -20.77 -26.00
CA VAL A 8 -20.90 -21.61 -25.11
C VAL A 8 -19.53 -20.97 -24.85
N TRP A 9 -18.90 -20.40 -25.87
CA TRP A 9 -17.62 -19.72 -25.74
C TRP A 9 -17.71 -18.45 -24.88
N VAL A 10 -18.75 -17.64 -25.08
CA VAL A 10 -18.98 -16.43 -24.28
C VAL A 10 -19.28 -16.78 -22.82
N ALA A 11 -20.09 -17.82 -22.58
CA ALA A 11 -20.38 -18.30 -21.22
C ALA A 11 -19.12 -18.83 -20.51
N LEU A 12 -18.24 -19.54 -21.24
CA LEU A 12 -16.96 -20.03 -20.72
C LEU A 12 -15.99 -18.88 -20.39
N LEU A 13 -15.93 -17.84 -21.23
CA LEU A 13 -15.09 -16.67 -20.97
C LEU A 13 -15.60 -15.86 -19.76
N LEU A 14 -16.92 -15.68 -19.63
CA LEU A 14 -17.50 -14.96 -18.49
C LEU A 14 -17.34 -15.71 -17.16
N SER A 15 -17.49 -17.04 -17.15
CA SER A 15 -17.35 -17.82 -15.90
C SER A 15 -15.93 -17.77 -15.34
N THR A 16 -14.92 -17.76 -16.22
CA THR A 16 -13.51 -17.66 -15.84
C THR A 16 -13.20 -16.30 -15.19
N ALA A 17 -13.81 -15.23 -15.67
CA ALA A 17 -13.66 -13.88 -15.10
C ALA A 17 -14.32 -13.75 -13.71
N CYS A 18 -15.48 -14.39 -13.48
CA CYS A 18 -16.14 -14.37 -12.17
C CYS A 18 -15.34 -15.09 -11.09
N LEU A 19 -14.79 -16.27 -11.40
CA LEU A 19 -13.99 -17.06 -10.44
C LEU A 19 -12.70 -16.35 -10.00
N ALA A 20 -12.10 -15.53 -10.88
CA ALA A 20 -10.92 -14.73 -10.55
C ALA A 20 -11.23 -13.60 -9.55
N GLN A 21 -12.48 -13.13 -9.50
CA GLN A 21 -12.89 -12.02 -8.63
C GLN A 21 -13.16 -12.45 -7.18
N GLU A 22 -13.48 -13.73 -6.95
CA GLU A 22 -13.85 -14.27 -5.63
C GLU A 22 -12.65 -14.54 -4.70
N SER A 23 -11.41 -14.58 -5.21
CA SER A 23 -10.26 -15.08 -4.43
C SER A 23 -9.44 -14.02 -3.67
N THR A 24 -9.96 -12.81 -3.44
CA THR A 24 -9.29 -11.86 -2.52
C THR A 24 -10.17 -11.58 -1.31
N PRO A 25 -9.94 -12.19 -0.14
CA PRO A 25 -10.54 -11.69 1.09
C PRO A 25 -10.01 -10.28 1.33
N ALA A 26 -10.91 -9.34 1.62
CA ALA A 26 -10.54 -8.01 2.10
C ALA A 26 -9.72 -8.19 3.40
N SER A 27 -8.49 -7.71 3.44
CA SER A 27 -7.75 -7.63 4.69
C SER A 27 -8.51 -6.68 5.63
N SER A 28 -8.92 -7.20 6.79
CA SER A 28 -9.54 -6.40 7.84
C SER A 28 -8.68 -5.17 8.17
N PRO A 29 -9.28 -4.00 8.46
CA PRO A 29 -8.53 -2.88 9.00
C PRO A 29 -7.84 -3.34 10.29
N MET A 30 -6.51 -3.30 10.31
CA MET A 30 -5.74 -3.61 11.50
C MET A 30 -6.04 -2.51 12.54
N GLU A 31 -6.88 -2.82 13.51
CA GLU A 31 -7.08 -1.96 14.68
C GLU A 31 -5.73 -1.79 15.39
N PRO A 32 -5.31 -0.58 15.78
CA PRO A 32 -4.08 -0.39 16.54
C PRO A 32 -4.15 -1.17 17.86
N GLN A 33 -3.39 -2.26 17.94
CA GLN A 33 -3.29 -3.09 19.13
C GLN A 33 -2.73 -2.24 20.29
N ARG A 34 -3.59 -1.90 21.25
CA ARG A 34 -3.20 -1.24 22.49
C ARG A 34 -2.21 -2.16 23.23
N PRO A 35 -1.02 -1.66 23.67
CA PRO A 35 -0.09 -2.47 24.43
C PRO A 35 -0.77 -3.04 25.68
N PRO A 36 -0.45 -4.27 26.11
CA PRO A 36 -1.04 -4.88 27.30
C PRO A 36 -0.78 -3.99 28.52
N ALA A 37 -1.86 -3.65 29.23
CA ALA A 37 -1.80 -3.00 30.52
C ALA A 37 -1.26 -4.02 31.54
N GLY A 38 0.02 -3.93 31.89
CA GLY A 38 0.57 -4.69 33.01
C GLY A 38 1.99 -5.18 32.81
N ALA A 39 2.96 -4.27 32.99
CA ALA A 39 4.26 -4.62 33.53
C ALA A 39 4.85 -3.36 34.18
N ARG A 40 4.94 -3.37 35.51
CA ARG A 40 5.54 -2.29 36.31
C ARG A 40 7.03 -2.24 35.99
N ALA A 41 7.47 -1.27 35.20
CA ALA A 41 8.89 -1.01 35.00
C ALA A 41 9.50 -0.49 36.32
N PRO A 42 10.73 -0.92 36.70
CA PRO A 42 11.43 -0.38 37.86
C PRO A 42 11.71 1.11 37.67
N SER A 43 11.49 1.90 38.72
CA SER A 43 11.66 3.35 38.72
C SER A 43 13.12 3.74 38.49
N THR A 44 13.43 4.25 37.31
CA THR A 44 14.65 5.01 37.05
C THR A 44 14.62 6.30 37.89
N PRO A 45 15.73 6.72 38.53
CA PRO A 45 15.76 7.94 39.32
C PRO A 45 15.38 9.14 38.45
N ALA A 46 14.51 9.99 39.01
CA ALA A 46 13.96 11.16 38.33
C ALA A 46 15.07 12.09 37.86
N GLN A 47 15.47 11.98 36.59
CA GLN A 47 16.25 13.00 35.95
C GLN A 47 15.30 14.19 35.76
N ALA A 48 15.65 15.32 36.38
CA ALA A 48 14.96 16.58 36.14
C ALA A 48 15.14 16.95 34.66
N VAL A 49 14.19 16.53 33.83
CA VAL A 49 14.09 16.93 32.43
C VAL A 49 13.73 18.42 32.47
N VAL A 50 14.74 19.27 32.34
CA VAL A 50 14.54 20.69 32.07
C VAL A 50 13.94 20.76 30.66
N PRO A 51 12.67 21.13 30.49
CA PRO A 51 12.08 21.23 29.16
C PRO A 51 12.70 22.47 28.52
N VAL A 52 13.68 22.28 27.64
CA VAL A 52 14.11 23.35 26.73
C VAL A 52 12.91 23.62 25.84
N PRO A 53 12.30 24.83 25.87
CA PRO A 53 11.21 25.16 24.98
C PRO A 53 11.80 25.22 23.57
N VAL A 54 11.65 24.14 22.80
CA VAL A 54 11.91 24.17 21.37
C VAL A 54 10.82 25.07 20.79
N PRO A 55 11.16 26.20 20.15
CA PRO A 55 10.15 27.02 19.49
C PRO A 55 9.45 26.15 18.44
N ILE A 56 8.17 25.83 18.68
CA ILE A 56 7.29 25.22 17.69
C ILE A 56 6.94 26.35 16.70
N ALA A 57 7.95 26.78 15.94
CA ALA A 57 7.68 27.56 14.75
C ALA A 57 6.89 26.65 13.81
N PRO A 58 5.75 27.10 13.25
CA PRO A 58 5.09 26.36 12.18
C PRO A 58 6.15 26.05 11.13
N PRO A 59 6.33 24.77 10.72
CA PRO A 59 7.34 24.43 9.74
C PRO A 59 7.10 25.32 8.53
N LYS A 60 8.04 26.22 8.27
CA LYS A 60 7.96 27.16 7.16
C LYS A 60 7.63 26.33 5.93
N PRO A 61 6.57 26.65 5.16
CA PRO A 61 6.26 25.87 3.98
C PRO A 61 7.52 25.86 3.11
N ASN A 62 8.00 24.68 2.70
CA ASN A 62 9.29 24.46 2.03
C ASN A 62 9.27 25.00 0.57
N GLY A 63 8.53 26.08 0.32
CA GLY A 63 8.44 26.75 -0.96
C GLY A 63 7.84 25.87 -2.07
N PRO A 64 8.16 26.20 -3.33
CA PRO A 64 7.69 25.48 -4.52
C PRO A 64 8.02 23.97 -4.52
N VAL A 65 9.03 23.55 -3.76
CA VAL A 65 9.51 22.16 -3.70
C VAL A 65 8.45 21.20 -3.13
N GLN A 66 7.56 21.68 -2.26
CA GLN A 66 6.46 20.81 -1.76
C GLN A 66 5.44 20.48 -2.85
N ARG A 67 5.29 21.34 -3.87
CA ARG A 67 4.36 21.12 -4.99
C ARG A 67 4.91 20.18 -6.06
N SER A 68 6.23 20.00 -6.12
CA SER A 68 6.84 19.06 -7.06
C SER A 68 6.79 17.63 -6.56
N LEU A 69 6.60 17.40 -5.25
CA LEU A 69 6.59 16.07 -4.66
C LEU A 69 5.25 15.35 -4.92
N VAL A 70 5.33 14.17 -5.51
CA VAL A 70 4.17 13.36 -5.91
C VAL A 70 4.21 11.99 -5.25
N ARG A 71 3.03 11.45 -4.95
CA ARG A 71 2.85 10.08 -4.49
C ARG A 71 2.70 9.17 -5.70
N ILE A 72 3.56 8.15 -5.79
CA ILE A 72 3.50 7.13 -6.84
C ILE A 72 2.75 5.92 -6.30
N THR A 73 1.78 5.41 -7.08
CA THR A 73 1.12 4.13 -6.79
C THR A 73 1.49 3.17 -7.89
N ASN A 74 2.04 2.02 -7.53
CA ASN A 74 2.50 1.00 -8.47
C ASN A 74 1.80 -0.34 -8.18
N THR A 75 1.50 -1.08 -9.24
CA THR A 75 1.08 -2.47 -9.16
C THR A 75 2.09 -3.30 -9.94
N ALA A 76 2.85 -4.13 -9.24
CA ALA A 76 3.87 -4.99 -9.82
C ALA A 76 3.44 -6.45 -9.73
N ALA A 77 3.79 -7.24 -10.74
CA ALA A 77 3.66 -8.70 -10.70
C ALA A 77 5.05 -9.29 -10.46
N GLU A 78 5.24 -9.96 -9.32
CA GLU A 78 6.50 -10.60 -8.95
C GLU A 78 6.62 -11.94 -9.68
N PRO A 79 7.68 -12.19 -10.46
CA PRO A 79 7.79 -13.40 -11.27
C PRO A 79 7.93 -14.68 -10.44
N ASP A 80 7.32 -15.77 -10.91
CA ASP A 80 7.59 -17.12 -10.38
C ASP A 80 8.86 -17.70 -11.03
N TYR A 81 9.98 -17.60 -10.32
CA TYR A 81 11.26 -18.12 -10.81
C TYR A 81 11.34 -19.65 -10.91
N LYS A 82 10.43 -20.40 -10.27
CA LYS A 82 10.40 -21.87 -10.35
C LYS A 82 9.54 -22.35 -11.52
N ALA A 83 8.47 -21.63 -11.84
CA ALA A 83 7.56 -21.93 -12.93
C ALA A 83 7.18 -20.65 -13.70
N PRO A 84 8.00 -20.22 -14.68
CA PRO A 84 7.91 -18.90 -15.31
C PRO A 84 6.67 -18.71 -16.20
N TRP A 85 5.92 -19.78 -16.47
CA TRP A 85 4.65 -19.73 -17.18
C TRP A 85 3.47 -19.37 -16.25
N ASN A 86 3.66 -19.38 -14.94
CA ASN A 86 2.63 -18.99 -13.99
C ASN A 86 2.50 -17.47 -13.92
N ALA A 87 1.27 -17.00 -13.69
CA ALA A 87 1.06 -15.63 -13.27
C ALA A 87 1.71 -15.44 -11.89
N GLY A 88 2.64 -14.47 -11.83
CA GLY A 88 3.32 -14.08 -10.62
C GLY A 88 2.38 -13.45 -9.57
N GLY A 89 2.89 -13.24 -8.35
CA GLY A 89 2.14 -12.57 -7.29
C GLY A 89 1.94 -11.08 -7.60
N LEU A 90 0.70 -10.60 -7.57
CA LEU A 90 0.41 -9.17 -7.74
C LEU A 90 0.56 -8.43 -6.40
N GLN A 91 1.39 -7.39 -6.39
CA GLN A 91 1.61 -6.55 -5.23
C GLN A 91 1.39 -5.07 -5.58
N ARG A 92 0.70 -4.37 -4.68
CA ARG A 92 0.56 -2.91 -4.74
C ARG A 92 1.60 -2.25 -3.84
N SER A 93 2.26 -1.21 -4.33
CA SER A 93 3.22 -0.43 -3.59
C SER A 93 2.98 1.07 -3.75
N VAL A 94 3.49 1.83 -2.79
CA VAL A 94 3.41 3.29 -2.74
C VAL A 94 4.82 3.83 -2.62
N GLY A 95 5.18 4.79 -3.48
CA GLY A 95 6.46 5.48 -3.47
C GLY A 95 6.29 7.00 -3.51
N ALA A 96 7.42 7.70 -3.52
CA ALA A 96 7.48 9.15 -3.70
C ALA A 96 8.35 9.47 -4.92
N GLY A 97 7.97 10.53 -5.64
CA GLY A 97 8.75 11.09 -6.74
C GLY A 97 8.70 12.61 -6.70
N PHE A 98 9.48 13.26 -7.56
CA PHE A 98 9.44 14.70 -7.74
C PHE A 98 9.48 15.05 -9.22
N VAL A 99 8.72 16.07 -9.60
CA VAL A 99 8.74 16.63 -10.96
C VAL A 99 10.04 17.41 -11.14
N ILE A 100 10.81 17.08 -12.19
CA ILE A 100 12.09 17.74 -12.51
C ILE A 100 11.88 18.80 -13.59
N ASP A 101 11.31 18.40 -14.73
CA ASP A 101 10.96 19.28 -15.85
C ASP A 101 9.78 18.69 -16.64
N GLY A 102 9.01 19.55 -17.31
CA GLY A 102 7.82 19.15 -18.06
C GLY A 102 6.60 18.83 -17.19
N ASN A 103 5.63 18.11 -17.76
CA ASN A 103 4.30 17.89 -17.17
C ASN A 103 4.08 16.44 -16.69
N ARG A 104 5.16 15.70 -16.40
CA ARG A 104 5.12 14.27 -16.04
C ARG A 104 6.19 13.94 -15.00
#